data_AF-A0A8B8Z9R1-F1
#
_entry.id   AF-A0A8B8Z9R1-F1
#
_cell.length_a   1.000
_cell.length_b   1.000
_cell.length_c   1.000
_cell.angle_alpha   90.00
_cell.angle_beta   90.00
_cell.angle_gamma   90.00
#
_symmetry.space_group_name_H-M   'P 1'
#
loop_
_entity.id
_entity.type
_entity.pdbx_description
1 polymer ?
#
loop_
_entity_poly.entity_id
_entity_poly.type
_entity_poly.pdbx_seq_one_letter_code
_entity_poly.pdbx_strand_id
1 'polypeptide(L)'
;MPTSNASLFARLKRRSDETGEAMPKPRKKKQLESAEKRLAEAEAALAEAVARREATEVGRRSIVDELEEERAAHSLTRSALRASEARLAEARSEAAGYKYEGGVLRLKIEQLEAREKKALERAENAVELFKESEEFRDMLEEETVDGFLWGFENFRRQMHRYCPQLDLSEIRLRMGLSDGNEDEVPAIIVAEEELAEIEASMADQKTSGAPPEVAEEAHGATDEALTEIAEGAHGATDEASTEVAAEGSEPAPAEGPQVIAIDDLEGDAGAAAVP
;
A
#
# COMPACT_ATOMS: atom_id res chain seq x y z
N MET A 1 55.88 -105.54 25.14
CA MET A 1 56.90 -104.56 25.51
C MET A 1 56.22 -103.26 25.96
N PRO A 2 55.97 -103.06 27.26
CA PRO A 2 55.41 -101.81 27.75
C PRO A 2 56.44 -100.68 27.60
N THR A 3 56.04 -99.61 26.92
CA THR A 3 56.88 -98.44 26.60
C THR A 3 57.38 -97.77 27.88
N SER A 4 58.69 -97.46 27.91
CA SER A 4 59.45 -96.84 29.02
C SER A 4 58.82 -95.58 29.66
N ASN A 5 57.81 -94.99 29.03
CA ASN A 5 57.07 -93.84 29.57
C ASN A 5 56.04 -94.24 30.64
N ALA A 6 55.52 -95.47 30.62
CA ALA A 6 54.50 -95.91 31.59
C ALA A 6 55.08 -96.11 33.01
N SER A 7 56.34 -96.55 33.11
CA SER A 7 57.01 -96.74 34.41
C SER A 7 57.43 -95.43 35.07
N LEU A 8 57.73 -94.39 34.29
CA LEU A 8 58.03 -93.06 34.83
C LEU A 8 56.78 -92.40 35.40
N PHE A 9 55.63 -92.53 34.74
CA PHE A 9 54.35 -92.04 35.28
C PHE A 9 53.92 -92.76 36.56
N ALA A 10 54.13 -94.09 36.64
CA ALA A 10 53.83 -94.85 37.86
C ALA A 10 54.75 -94.45 39.05
N ARG A 11 56.02 -94.12 38.78
CA ARG A 11 56.98 -93.72 39.82
C ARG A 11 56.78 -92.27 40.29
N LEU A 12 56.34 -91.39 39.38
CA LEU A 12 55.96 -90.03 39.74
C LEU A 12 54.68 -90.02 40.61
N LYS A 13 53.71 -90.89 40.28
CA LYS A 13 52.46 -91.01 41.03
C LYS A 13 52.66 -91.56 42.45
N ARG A 14 53.56 -92.54 42.65
CA ARG A 14 53.90 -93.02 44.01
C ARG A 14 54.61 -91.97 44.87
N ARG A 15 55.45 -91.10 44.30
CA ARG A 15 56.07 -90.01 45.08
C ARG A 15 55.06 -88.98 45.57
N SER A 16 53.94 -88.81 44.87
CA SER A 16 52.87 -87.90 45.30
C SER A 16 52.08 -88.44 46.51
N ASP A 17 52.05 -89.75 46.71
CA ASP A 17 51.27 -90.40 47.77
C ASP A 17 52.07 -90.60 49.08
N GLU A 18 53.41 -90.63 49.03
CA GLU A 18 54.27 -90.81 50.22
C GLU A 18 54.66 -89.51 50.94
N THR A 19 54.62 -88.36 50.25
CA THR A 19 54.70 -87.06 50.91
C THR A 19 53.30 -86.67 51.37
N GLY A 20 52.85 -87.22 52.50
CA GLY A 20 51.71 -86.75 53.28
C GLY A 20 51.92 -85.34 53.85
N GLU A 21 52.41 -84.43 53.03
CA GLU A 21 52.57 -83.02 53.33
C GLU A 21 51.20 -82.40 53.04
N ALA A 22 50.45 -82.17 54.13
CA ALA A 22 49.19 -81.47 54.12
C ALA A 22 49.39 -80.11 53.43
N MET A 23 49.12 -80.09 52.13
CA MET A 23 49.09 -78.90 51.29
C MET A 23 48.35 -77.79 52.04
N PRO A 24 48.99 -76.64 52.36
CA PRO A 24 48.29 -75.50 52.92
C PRO A 24 47.41 -74.88 51.83
N LYS A 25 46.26 -75.52 51.58
CA LYS A 25 45.28 -75.16 50.54
C LYS A 25 44.03 -74.36 51.01
N PRO A 26 43.99 -73.62 52.14
CA PRO A 26 42.87 -72.71 52.39
C PRO A 26 43.13 -71.24 51.98
N ARG A 27 44.38 -70.79 51.82
CA ARG A 27 44.68 -69.36 51.55
C ARG A 27 44.34 -68.91 50.12
N LYS A 28 44.56 -69.77 49.11
CA LYS A 28 44.28 -69.45 47.70
C LYS A 28 42.77 -69.36 47.39
N LYS A 29 41.93 -70.15 48.08
CA LYS A 29 40.47 -70.11 47.89
C LYS A 29 39.87 -68.79 48.38
N LYS A 30 40.26 -68.34 49.58
CA LYS A 30 39.83 -67.03 50.11
C LYS A 30 40.29 -65.85 49.26
N GLN A 31 41.49 -65.94 48.66
CA GLN A 31 41.97 -64.92 47.73
C GLN A 31 41.18 -64.90 46.42
N LEU A 32 40.80 -66.06 45.91
CA LEU A 32 39.99 -66.19 44.69
C LEU A 32 38.57 -65.65 44.92
N GLU A 33 37.91 -66.03 46.01
CA GLU A 33 36.60 -65.48 46.40
C GLU A 33 36.66 -63.96 46.59
N SER A 34 37.74 -63.45 47.18
CA SER A 34 37.95 -62.00 47.32
C SER A 34 38.18 -61.30 45.98
N ALA A 35 38.85 -61.94 45.02
CA ALA A 35 39.08 -61.38 43.69
C ALA A 35 37.78 -61.37 42.88
N GLU A 36 36.99 -62.44 42.95
CA GLU A 36 35.66 -62.53 42.33
C GLU A 36 34.73 -61.45 42.88
N LYS A 37 34.71 -61.23 44.20
CA LYS A 37 33.91 -60.15 44.79
C LYS A 37 34.33 -58.76 44.27
N ARG A 38 35.63 -58.51 44.11
CA ARG A 38 36.14 -57.25 43.55
C ARG A 38 35.81 -57.08 42.07
N LEU A 39 35.82 -58.17 41.29
CA LEU A 39 35.39 -58.14 39.90
C LEU A 39 33.90 -57.82 39.78
N ALA A 40 33.05 -58.46 40.57
CA ALA A 40 31.62 -58.17 40.58
C ALA A 40 31.30 -56.72 41.00
N GLU A 41 32.04 -56.19 41.99
CA GLU A 41 31.92 -54.78 42.39
C GLU A 41 32.37 -53.82 41.28
N ALA A 42 33.48 -54.13 40.59
CA ALA A 42 33.96 -53.34 39.46
C ALA A 42 33.00 -53.39 38.26
N GLU A 43 32.42 -54.55 37.97
CA GLU A 43 31.39 -54.71 36.92
C GLU A 43 30.13 -53.91 37.26
N ALA A 44 29.67 -53.95 38.52
CA ALA A 44 28.54 -53.15 38.97
C ALA A 44 28.84 -51.64 38.87
N ALA A 45 30.03 -51.20 39.27
CA ALA A 45 30.46 -49.81 39.13
C ALA A 45 30.56 -49.36 37.67
N LEU A 46 31.01 -50.25 36.77
CA LEU A 46 31.04 -49.97 35.33
C LEU A 46 29.63 -49.88 34.76
N ALA A 47 28.73 -50.79 35.13
CA ALA A 47 27.34 -50.76 34.70
C ALA A 47 26.64 -49.47 35.16
N GLU A 48 26.87 -49.04 36.40
CA GLU A 48 26.36 -47.76 36.91
C GLU A 48 26.96 -46.56 36.16
N ALA A 49 28.27 -46.57 35.90
CA ALA A 49 28.92 -45.49 35.14
C ALA A 49 28.39 -45.38 33.70
N VAL A 50 28.13 -46.51 33.04
CA VAL A 50 27.51 -46.56 31.71
C VAL A 50 26.08 -46.04 31.77
N ALA A 51 25.27 -46.49 32.73
CA ALA A 51 23.90 -46.01 32.88
C ALA A 51 23.83 -44.49 33.13
N ARG A 52 24.73 -43.95 33.96
CA ARG A 52 24.85 -42.49 34.18
C ARG A 52 25.26 -41.77 32.90
N ARG A 53 26.22 -42.31 32.15
CA ARG A 53 26.65 -41.74 30.87
C ARG A 53 25.50 -41.72 29.87
N GLU A 54 24.79 -42.83 29.69
CA GLU A 54 23.63 -42.92 28.79
C GLU A 54 22.53 -41.93 29.17
N ALA A 55 22.21 -41.81 30.47
CA ALA A 55 21.26 -40.83 30.95
C ALA A 55 21.68 -39.39 30.61
N THR A 56 22.98 -39.05 30.78
CA THR A 56 23.49 -37.73 30.39
C THR A 56 23.51 -37.52 28.88
N GLU A 57 23.77 -38.56 28.08
CA GLU A 57 23.75 -38.48 26.62
C GLU A 57 22.33 -38.25 26.09
N VAL A 58 21.33 -38.90 26.68
CA VAL A 58 19.91 -38.65 26.37
C VAL A 58 19.54 -37.21 26.70
N GLY A 59 19.92 -36.71 27.88
CA GLY A 59 19.69 -35.30 28.25
C GLY A 59 20.36 -34.31 27.28
N ARG A 60 21.60 -34.59 26.86
CA ARG A 60 22.29 -33.76 25.86
C ARG A 60 21.62 -33.77 24.49
N ARG A 61 21.09 -34.91 24.05
CA ARG A 61 20.36 -35.01 22.78
C ARG A 61 19.07 -34.19 22.82
N SER A 62 18.30 -34.29 23.92
CA SER A 62 17.09 -33.46 24.12
C SER A 62 17.39 -31.96 23.99
N ILE A 63 18.45 -31.48 24.63
CA ILE A 63 18.86 -30.07 24.55
C ILE A 63 19.26 -29.66 23.12
N VAL A 64 19.92 -30.55 22.38
CA VAL A 64 20.27 -30.27 20.97
C VAL A 64 19.02 -30.16 20.11
N ASP A 65 18.08 -31.08 20.27
CA ASP A 65 16.81 -31.07 19.52
C ASP A 65 16.01 -29.79 19.81
N GLU A 66 15.91 -29.38 21.08
CA GLU A 66 15.27 -28.10 21.49
C GLU A 66 15.95 -26.88 20.86
N LEU A 67 17.29 -26.82 20.88
CA LEU A 67 18.04 -25.71 20.26
C LEU A 67 17.90 -25.68 18.74
N GLU A 68 17.77 -26.82 18.08
CA GLU A 68 17.51 -26.90 16.65
C GLU A 68 16.10 -26.38 16.31
N GLU A 69 15.09 -26.72 17.11
CA GLU A 69 13.73 -26.18 16.97
C GLU A 69 13.71 -24.66 17.14
N GLU A 70 14.36 -24.12 18.18
CA GLU A 70 14.49 -22.67 18.41
C GLU A 70 15.18 -21.96 17.23
N ARG A 71 16.24 -22.55 16.69
CA ARG A 71 16.94 -22.01 15.50
C ARG A 71 16.03 -21.99 14.28
N ALA A 72 15.22 -23.04 14.09
CA ALA A 72 14.24 -23.09 13.00
C ALA A 72 13.16 -22.01 13.16
N ALA A 73 12.61 -21.85 14.37
CA ALA A 73 11.63 -20.82 14.69
C ALA A 73 12.21 -19.41 14.46
N HIS A 74 13.44 -19.17 14.88
CA HIS A 74 14.11 -17.89 14.67
C HIS A 74 14.45 -17.62 13.19
N SER A 75 14.77 -18.66 12.42
CA SER A 75 14.92 -18.54 10.96
C SER A 75 13.60 -18.15 10.29
N LEU A 76 12.48 -18.72 10.74
CA LEU A 76 11.14 -18.38 10.26
C LEU A 76 10.72 -16.95 10.62
N THR A 77 10.98 -16.50 11.85
CA THR A 77 10.66 -15.12 12.24
C THR A 77 11.50 -14.11 11.46
N ARG A 78 12.79 -14.40 11.22
CA ARG A 78 13.65 -13.57 10.35
C ARG A 78 13.17 -13.52 8.90
N SER A 79 12.71 -14.63 8.34
CA SER A 79 12.18 -14.64 6.97
C SER A 79 10.86 -13.86 6.87
N ALA A 80 9.98 -14.00 7.87
CA ALA A 80 8.75 -13.22 7.97
C ALA A 80 9.03 -11.71 8.10
N LEU A 81 10.02 -11.32 8.92
CA LEU A 81 10.45 -9.93 9.05
C LEU A 81 10.90 -9.36 7.69
N ARG A 82 11.80 -10.06 6.98
CA ARG A 82 12.26 -9.62 5.65
C ARG A 82 11.12 -9.51 4.64
N ALA A 83 10.16 -10.44 4.68
CA ALA A 83 8.99 -10.36 3.82
C ALA A 83 8.12 -9.13 4.14
N SER A 84 7.96 -8.78 5.42
CA SER A 84 7.23 -7.58 5.85
C SER A 84 7.96 -6.29 5.45
N GLU A 85 9.30 -6.26 5.56
CA GLU A 85 10.12 -5.13 5.14
C GLU A 85 10.04 -4.91 3.62
N ALA A 86 10.06 -5.98 2.83
CA ALA A 86 9.90 -5.91 1.38
C ALA A 86 8.53 -5.30 0.99
N ARG A 87 7.44 -5.75 1.62
CA ARG A 87 6.10 -5.18 1.40
C ARG A 87 6.03 -3.72 1.81
N LEU A 88 6.69 -3.33 2.91
CA LEU A 88 6.75 -1.95 3.35
C LEU A 88 7.51 -1.07 2.34
N ALA A 89 8.61 -1.57 1.77
CA ALA A 89 9.36 -0.88 0.73
C ALA A 89 8.52 -0.69 -0.55
N GLU A 90 7.79 -1.72 -0.98
CA GLU A 90 6.88 -1.67 -2.11
C GLU A 90 5.76 -0.63 -1.89
N ALA A 91 5.07 -0.68 -0.75
CA ALA A 91 4.02 0.29 -0.41
C ALA A 91 4.55 1.74 -0.36
N ARG A 92 5.79 1.95 0.14
CA ARG A 92 6.43 3.27 0.12
C ARG A 92 6.73 3.75 -1.30
N SER A 93 7.17 2.85 -2.18
CA SER A 93 7.39 3.15 -3.60
C SER A 93 6.09 3.52 -4.31
N GLU A 94 5.03 2.77 -4.08
CA GLU A 94 3.70 3.04 -4.64
C GLU A 94 3.15 4.39 -4.16
N ALA A 95 3.26 4.69 -2.86
CA ALA A 95 2.86 5.97 -2.29
C ALA A 95 3.68 7.15 -2.86
N ALA A 96 4.95 6.95 -3.18
CA ALA A 96 5.76 7.95 -3.88
C ALA A 96 5.26 8.17 -5.33
N GLY A 97 4.89 7.11 -6.02
CA GLY A 97 4.25 7.15 -7.34
C GLY A 97 2.97 8.01 -7.34
N TYR A 98 2.04 7.73 -6.43
CA TYR A 98 0.81 8.51 -6.32
C TYR A 98 1.04 9.99 -5.98
N LYS A 99 2.05 10.30 -5.16
CA LYS A 99 2.42 11.70 -4.87
C LYS A 99 2.91 12.42 -6.12
N TYR A 100 3.72 11.74 -6.94
CA TYR A 100 4.20 12.28 -8.20
C TYR A 100 3.05 12.50 -9.19
N GLU A 101 2.21 11.49 -9.41
CA GLU A 101 1.04 11.57 -10.29
C GLU A 101 0.07 12.67 -9.84
N GLY A 102 -0.21 12.76 -8.53
CA GLY A 102 -1.02 13.83 -7.97
C GLY A 102 -0.40 15.23 -8.18
N GLY A 103 0.93 15.35 -8.13
CA GLY A 103 1.65 16.56 -8.51
C GLY A 103 1.42 16.95 -9.97
N VAL A 104 1.56 15.98 -10.89
CA VAL A 104 1.34 16.19 -12.33
C VAL A 104 -0.10 16.59 -12.63
N LEU A 105 -1.08 15.92 -12.01
CA LEU A 105 -2.49 16.24 -12.18
C LEU A 105 -2.83 17.65 -11.67
N ARG A 106 -2.29 18.07 -10.51
CA ARG A 106 -2.47 19.44 -10.01
C ARG A 106 -1.94 20.49 -10.98
N LEU A 107 -0.74 20.29 -11.52
CA LEU A 107 -0.16 21.21 -12.50
C LEU A 107 -0.99 21.27 -13.78
N LYS A 108 -1.57 20.15 -14.22
CA LYS A 108 -2.47 20.11 -15.37
C LYS A 108 -3.78 20.86 -15.11
N ILE A 109 -4.35 20.73 -13.91
CA ILE A 109 -5.55 21.48 -13.50
C ILE A 109 -5.25 22.98 -13.53
N GLU A 110 -4.17 23.43 -12.91
CA GLU A 110 -3.77 24.84 -12.89
C GLU A 110 -3.56 25.41 -14.31
N GLN A 111 -2.98 24.62 -15.22
CA GLN A 111 -2.84 25.01 -16.62
C GLN A 111 -4.20 25.17 -17.33
N LEU A 112 -5.16 24.27 -17.08
CA LEU A 112 -6.49 24.34 -17.67
C LEU A 112 -7.27 25.54 -17.12
N GLU A 113 -7.22 25.78 -15.81
CA GLU A 113 -7.81 26.96 -15.16
C GLU A 113 -7.25 28.26 -15.74
N ALA A 114 -5.92 28.34 -15.95
CA ALA A 114 -5.30 29.51 -16.58
C ALA A 114 -5.78 29.74 -18.02
N ARG A 115 -6.00 28.66 -18.79
CA ARG A 115 -6.54 28.75 -20.16
C ARG A 115 -8.00 29.17 -20.18
N GLU A 116 -8.80 28.63 -19.26
CA GLU A 116 -10.21 29.00 -19.09
C GLU A 116 -10.34 30.48 -18.74
N LYS A 117 -9.59 30.96 -17.73
CA LYS A 117 -9.58 32.37 -17.35
C LYS A 117 -9.25 33.28 -18.53
N LYS A 118 -8.24 32.92 -19.33
CA LYS A 118 -7.87 33.67 -20.54
C LYS A 118 -8.96 33.62 -21.63
N ALA A 119 -9.70 32.52 -21.73
CA ALA A 119 -10.82 32.41 -22.67
C ALA A 119 -12.00 33.29 -22.23
N LEU A 120 -12.32 33.30 -20.93
CA LEU A 120 -13.34 34.15 -20.34
C LEU A 120 -13.00 35.64 -20.54
N GLU A 121 -11.78 36.06 -20.21
CA GLU A 121 -11.34 37.45 -20.41
C GLU A 121 -11.46 37.91 -21.87
N ARG A 122 -11.14 37.03 -22.84
CA ARG A 122 -11.34 37.34 -24.26
C ARG A 122 -12.81 37.43 -24.65
N ALA A 123 -13.66 36.58 -24.08
CA ALA A 123 -15.09 36.62 -24.35
C ALA A 123 -15.72 37.90 -23.77
N GLU A 124 -15.34 38.27 -22.56
CA GLU A 124 -15.76 39.53 -21.92
C GLU A 124 -15.33 40.73 -22.75
N ASN A 125 -14.06 40.80 -23.17
CA ASN A 125 -13.56 41.86 -24.03
C ASN A 125 -14.30 41.92 -25.38
N ALA A 126 -14.57 40.78 -26.01
CA ALA A 126 -15.36 40.74 -27.24
C ALA A 126 -16.77 41.30 -27.03
N VAL A 127 -17.43 40.95 -25.92
CA VAL A 127 -18.75 41.48 -25.57
C VAL A 127 -18.70 43.00 -25.33
N GLU A 128 -17.65 43.51 -24.70
CA GLU A 128 -17.44 44.96 -24.54
C GLU A 128 -17.29 45.66 -25.90
N LEU A 129 -16.45 45.13 -26.80
CA LEU A 129 -16.29 45.66 -28.15
C LEU A 129 -17.61 45.66 -28.94
N PHE A 130 -18.43 44.61 -28.80
CA PHE A 130 -19.76 44.56 -29.44
C PHE A 130 -20.70 45.63 -28.88
N LYS A 131 -20.67 45.89 -27.57
CA LYS A 131 -21.50 46.95 -26.94
C LYS A 131 -21.07 48.34 -27.39
N GLU A 132 -19.77 48.55 -27.58
CA GLU A 132 -19.22 49.83 -28.01
C GLU A 132 -19.44 50.11 -29.50
N SER A 133 -19.52 49.06 -30.32
CA SER A 133 -19.73 49.18 -31.77
C SER A 133 -21.05 49.89 -32.10
N GLU A 134 -20.94 51.07 -32.70
CA GLU A 134 -22.05 51.85 -33.25
C GLU A 134 -22.68 51.09 -34.44
N GLU A 135 -21.87 50.48 -35.30
CA GLU A 135 -22.34 49.68 -36.44
C GLU A 135 -23.25 48.51 -36.01
N PHE A 136 -22.96 47.87 -34.87
CA PHE A 136 -23.82 46.82 -34.33
C PHE A 136 -25.10 47.35 -33.73
N ARG A 137 -25.07 48.53 -33.11
CA ARG A 137 -26.28 49.21 -32.62
C ARG A 137 -27.17 49.64 -33.78
N ASP A 138 -26.60 50.29 -34.79
CA ASP A 138 -27.33 50.71 -35.99
C ASP A 138 -27.91 49.50 -36.73
N MET A 139 -27.16 48.41 -36.85
CA MET A 139 -27.65 47.16 -37.46
C MET A 139 -28.76 46.51 -36.63
N LEU A 140 -28.63 46.47 -35.31
CA LEU A 140 -29.70 45.97 -34.45
C LEU A 140 -30.92 46.88 -34.52
N GLU A 141 -30.76 48.20 -34.56
CA GLU A 141 -31.86 49.14 -34.74
C GLU A 141 -32.52 48.93 -36.11
N GLU A 142 -31.77 48.87 -37.20
CA GLU A 142 -32.30 48.65 -38.55
C GLU A 142 -32.98 47.27 -38.68
N GLU A 143 -32.34 46.18 -38.26
CA GLU A 143 -32.88 44.83 -38.44
C GLU A 143 -33.97 44.47 -37.41
N THR A 144 -33.86 44.90 -36.15
CA THR A 144 -34.92 44.62 -35.16
C THR A 144 -36.15 45.49 -35.40
N VAL A 145 -35.99 46.76 -35.76
CA VAL A 145 -37.14 47.63 -36.06
C VAL A 145 -37.77 47.20 -37.39
N ASP A 146 -36.99 47.05 -38.46
CA ASP A 146 -37.56 46.73 -39.77
C ASP A 146 -38.01 45.28 -39.87
N GLY A 147 -37.26 44.34 -39.30
CA GLY A 147 -37.65 42.92 -39.24
C GLY A 147 -38.92 42.69 -38.42
N PHE A 148 -39.06 43.36 -37.28
CA PHE A 148 -40.27 43.29 -36.45
C PHE A 148 -41.47 43.95 -37.13
N LEU A 149 -41.29 45.16 -37.70
CA LEU A 149 -42.34 45.85 -38.44
C LEU A 149 -42.80 45.02 -39.65
N TRP A 150 -41.86 44.43 -40.39
CA TRP A 150 -42.18 43.56 -41.52
C TRP A 150 -42.89 42.27 -41.11
N GLY A 151 -42.47 41.64 -40.03
CA GLY A 151 -43.12 40.47 -39.44
C GLY A 151 -44.55 40.76 -38.98
N PHE A 152 -44.77 41.89 -38.31
CA PHE A 152 -46.08 42.32 -37.86
C PHE A 152 -47.02 42.66 -39.03
N GLU A 153 -46.51 43.31 -40.08
CA GLU A 153 -47.30 43.60 -41.27
C GLU A 153 -47.70 42.31 -42.02
N ASN A 154 -46.83 41.30 -42.02
CA ASN A 154 -47.18 39.97 -42.54
C ASN A 154 -48.26 39.29 -41.69
N PHE A 155 -48.16 39.38 -40.36
CA PHE A 155 -49.19 38.90 -39.44
C PHE A 155 -50.55 39.59 -39.65
N ARG A 156 -50.58 40.92 -39.77
CA ARG A 156 -51.81 41.67 -40.09
C ARG A 156 -52.44 41.22 -41.40
N ARG A 157 -51.64 41.02 -42.45
CA ARG A 157 -52.12 40.47 -43.72
C ARG A 157 -52.71 39.08 -43.59
N GLN A 158 -52.12 38.21 -42.77
CA GLN A 158 -52.69 36.89 -42.49
C GLN A 158 -54.01 37.01 -41.72
N MET A 159 -54.04 37.80 -40.65
CA MET A 159 -55.24 37.98 -39.83
C MET A 159 -56.40 38.57 -40.63
N HIS A 160 -56.15 39.51 -41.54
CA HIS A 160 -57.20 40.05 -42.40
C HIS A 160 -57.81 38.99 -43.34
N ARG A 161 -57.01 38.02 -43.81
CA ARG A 161 -57.51 36.91 -44.65
C ARG A 161 -58.38 35.94 -43.86
N TYR A 162 -57.99 35.61 -42.63
CA TYR A 162 -58.70 34.62 -41.82
C TYR A 162 -59.88 35.22 -41.03
N CYS A 163 -59.75 36.48 -40.59
CA CYS A 163 -60.68 37.16 -39.70
C CYS A 163 -60.91 38.61 -40.16
N PRO A 164 -61.61 38.85 -41.29
CA PRO A 164 -61.76 40.20 -41.85
C PRO A 164 -62.55 41.17 -40.97
N GLN A 165 -63.29 40.69 -39.97
CA GLN A 165 -64.01 41.53 -39.01
C GLN A 165 -63.09 42.12 -37.94
N LEU A 166 -61.91 41.51 -37.72
CA LEU A 166 -60.95 41.95 -36.74
C LEU A 166 -59.95 42.89 -37.44
N ASP A 167 -60.30 44.18 -37.51
CA ASP A 167 -59.44 45.16 -38.14
C ASP A 167 -58.31 45.57 -37.20
N LEU A 168 -57.15 44.94 -37.37
CA LEU A 168 -55.93 45.31 -36.66
C LEU A 168 -55.30 46.59 -37.23
N SER A 169 -55.96 47.25 -38.19
CA SER A 169 -55.40 48.44 -38.84
C SER A 169 -55.27 49.65 -37.94
N GLU A 170 -56.15 49.75 -36.96
CA GLU A 170 -56.16 50.81 -35.96
C GLU A 170 -55.16 50.57 -34.82
N ILE A 171 -54.65 49.34 -34.67
CA ILE A 171 -53.64 49.03 -33.66
C ILE A 171 -52.29 49.56 -34.15
N ARG A 172 -51.95 50.77 -33.66
CA ARG A 172 -50.60 51.29 -33.77
C ARG A 172 -49.71 50.52 -32.80
N LEU A 173 -48.70 49.84 -33.34
CA LEU A 173 -47.58 49.37 -32.55
C LEU A 173 -46.93 50.58 -31.87
N ARG A 174 -47.08 50.65 -30.55
CA ARG A 174 -46.40 51.64 -29.72
C ARG A 174 -45.04 51.04 -29.36
N MET A 175 -44.04 51.19 -30.24
CA MET A 175 -42.66 50.90 -29.87
C MET A 175 -42.22 52.01 -28.93
N GLY A 176 -42.35 51.76 -27.63
CA GLY A 176 -42.00 52.72 -26.60
C GLY A 176 -40.50 52.94 -26.53
N LEU A 177 -39.96 53.78 -27.42
CA LEU A 177 -38.86 54.66 -27.05
C LEU A 177 -39.45 55.67 -26.06
N SER A 178 -39.54 55.25 -24.79
CA SER A 178 -40.03 56.10 -23.71
C SER A 178 -38.94 57.13 -23.43
N ASP A 179 -38.98 58.25 -24.15
CA ASP A 179 -38.20 59.44 -23.83
C ASP A 179 -38.72 60.00 -22.50
N GLY A 180 -38.14 59.51 -21.40
CA GLY A 180 -38.01 60.22 -20.13
C GLY A 180 -39.29 60.71 -19.45
N ASN A 181 -40.17 59.80 -19.03
CA ASN A 181 -41.03 60.05 -17.86
C ASN A 181 -41.08 58.78 -17.01
N GLU A 182 -40.38 58.81 -15.87
CA GLU A 182 -40.11 57.67 -14.98
C GLU A 182 -41.28 57.26 -14.06
N ASP A 183 -42.48 57.83 -14.21
CA ASP A 183 -43.52 57.73 -13.17
C ASP A 183 -44.73 56.81 -13.49
N GLU A 184 -44.62 55.89 -14.45
CA GLU A 184 -45.68 54.89 -14.65
C GLU A 184 -45.11 53.51 -14.95
N VAL A 185 -44.68 52.82 -13.88
CA VAL A 185 -44.29 51.40 -13.92
C VAL A 185 -45.52 50.57 -14.28
N PRO A 186 -45.53 49.88 -15.44
CA PRO A 186 -46.62 48.96 -15.76
C PRO A 186 -46.59 47.80 -14.76
N ALA A 187 -47.74 47.51 -14.15
CA ALA A 187 -47.96 46.48 -13.12
C ALA A 187 -47.61 45.02 -13.53
N ILE A 188 -47.00 44.82 -14.70
CA ILE A 188 -46.62 43.50 -15.23
C ILE A 188 -45.30 43.01 -14.60
N ILE A 189 -44.43 43.91 -14.13
CA ILE A 189 -43.14 43.53 -13.49
C ILE A 189 -43.34 42.99 -12.06
N VAL A 190 -44.46 43.29 -11.41
CA VAL A 190 -44.76 42.79 -10.05
C VAL A 190 -45.07 41.28 -10.03
N ALA A 191 -45.46 40.68 -11.17
CA ALA A 191 -45.79 39.26 -11.24
C ALA A 191 -44.56 38.32 -11.35
N GLU A 192 -43.41 38.81 -11.79
CA GLU A 192 -42.18 37.98 -11.84
C GLU A 192 -41.47 37.90 -10.48
N GLU A 193 -41.66 38.88 -9.60
CA GLU A 193 -41.10 38.89 -8.25
C GLU A 193 -41.79 37.85 -7.33
N GLU A 194 -43.09 37.58 -7.53
CA GLU A 194 -43.80 36.48 -6.84
C GLU A 194 -43.42 35.08 -7.36
N LEU A 195 -42.88 34.94 -8.58
CA LEU A 195 -42.44 33.63 -9.09
C LEU A 195 -41.08 33.21 -8.52
N ALA A 196 -40.21 34.17 -8.19
CA ALA A 196 -38.89 33.91 -7.59
C ALA A 196 -39.00 33.42 -6.13
N GLU A 197 -40.00 33.86 -5.36
CA GLU A 197 -40.22 33.37 -3.99
C GLU A 197 -40.69 31.91 -3.94
N ILE A 198 -41.42 31.44 -4.97
CA ILE A 198 -41.90 30.05 -5.01
C ILE A 198 -40.76 29.08 -5.34
N GLU A 199 -39.79 29.46 -6.18
CA GLU A 199 -38.66 28.60 -6.56
C GLU A 199 -37.63 28.44 -5.42
N ALA A 200 -37.46 29.46 -4.58
CA ALA A 200 -36.65 29.37 -3.36
C ALA A 200 -37.24 28.40 -2.31
N SER A 201 -38.56 28.23 -2.27
CA SER A 201 -39.22 27.31 -1.32
C SER A 201 -39.12 25.83 -1.70
N MET A 202 -38.82 25.50 -2.96
CA MET A 202 -38.64 24.12 -3.41
C MET A 202 -37.19 23.60 -3.28
N ALA A 203 -36.21 24.48 -3.07
CA ALA A 203 -34.82 24.09 -2.87
C ALA A 203 -34.53 23.54 -1.46
N ASP A 204 -35.34 23.89 -0.46
CA ASP A 204 -35.10 23.53 0.95
C ASP A 204 -35.65 22.15 1.36
N GLN A 205 -36.40 21.46 0.48
CA GLN A 205 -36.93 20.11 0.74
C GLN A 205 -36.09 18.95 0.20
N LYS A 206 -34.94 19.19 -0.44
CA LYS A 206 -34.14 18.12 -1.08
C LYS A 206 -32.92 17.62 -0.28
N THR A 207 -32.73 18.05 0.98
CA THR A 207 -31.60 17.61 1.82
C THR A 207 -32.01 17.04 3.19
N SER A 208 -33.21 16.50 3.35
CA SER A 208 -33.57 15.68 4.51
C SER A 208 -33.98 14.27 4.07
N GLY A 209 -32.97 13.49 3.69
CA GLY A 209 -33.08 12.09 3.29
C GLY A 209 -31.95 11.29 3.91
N ALA A 210 -31.98 11.14 5.23
CA ALA A 210 -31.16 10.14 5.92
C ALA A 210 -31.60 8.73 5.51
N PRO A 211 -30.68 7.80 5.19
CA PRO A 211 -30.98 6.38 5.19
C PRO A 211 -30.96 5.82 6.64
N PRO A 212 -31.78 4.80 6.94
CA PRO A 212 -31.97 4.29 8.30
C PRO A 212 -30.77 3.44 8.74
N GLU A 213 -30.20 3.82 9.88
CA GLU A 213 -29.21 3.08 10.64
C GLU A 213 -29.90 1.88 11.30
N VAL A 214 -29.58 0.68 10.82
CA VAL A 214 -30.01 -0.59 11.40
C VAL A 214 -29.03 -0.95 12.50
N ALA A 215 -29.57 -1.14 13.70
CA ALA A 215 -28.83 -1.56 14.89
C ALA A 215 -28.12 -2.91 14.68
N GLU A 216 -26.86 -2.99 15.11
CA GLU A 216 -26.34 -4.19 15.76
C GLU A 216 -25.50 -3.81 16.99
N GLU A 217 -25.83 -4.50 18.09
CA GLU A 217 -25.13 -4.52 19.36
C GLU A 217 -23.70 -5.07 19.20
N ALA A 218 -22.71 -4.43 19.83
CA ALA A 218 -21.60 -5.16 20.45
C ALA A 218 -20.84 -4.28 21.46
N HIS A 219 -20.98 -4.67 22.72
CA HIS A 219 -20.11 -4.41 23.87
C HIS A 219 -18.63 -4.11 23.58
N GLY A 220 -18.06 -3.16 24.34
CA GLY A 220 -16.62 -3.16 24.59
C GLY A 220 -16.05 -1.87 25.19
N ALA A 221 -16.22 -1.71 26.49
CA ALA A 221 -15.42 -0.93 27.44
C ALA A 221 -14.48 0.19 26.89
N THR A 222 -14.85 1.42 27.20
CA THR A 222 -13.94 2.53 27.46
C THR A 222 -12.87 2.12 28.49
N ASP A 223 -11.59 2.35 28.17
CA ASP A 223 -10.57 2.57 29.18
C ASP A 223 -9.69 3.75 28.73
N GLU A 224 -10.03 4.92 29.26
CA GLU A 224 -9.14 6.06 29.31
C GLU A 224 -8.08 5.80 30.37
N ALA A 225 -6.82 5.65 29.99
CA ALA A 225 -5.70 5.82 30.90
C ALA A 225 -4.49 6.38 30.18
N LEU A 226 -4.34 7.70 30.33
CA LEU A 226 -3.08 8.40 30.66
C LEU A 226 -1.82 7.53 30.62
N THR A 227 -0.84 7.92 29.81
CA THR A 227 0.54 8.13 30.29
C THR A 227 1.40 8.83 29.24
N GLU A 228 1.39 10.15 29.36
CA GLU A 228 2.55 11.01 29.12
C GLU A 228 3.71 10.51 30.00
N ILE A 229 4.76 9.92 29.40
CA ILE A 229 6.03 9.65 30.09
C ILE A 229 7.21 10.00 29.15
N ALA A 230 7.84 11.11 29.53
CA ALA A 230 9.28 11.37 29.54
C ALA A 230 10.09 11.27 28.23
N GLU A 231 10.29 12.45 27.62
CA GLU A 231 11.62 12.95 27.31
C GLU A 231 12.62 12.62 28.44
N GLY A 232 13.73 11.93 28.12
CA GLY A 232 14.76 11.67 29.11
C GLY A 232 15.90 10.72 28.71
N ALA A 233 16.88 11.27 27.99
CA ALA A 233 18.32 11.13 28.26
C ALA A 233 19.12 9.87 27.86
N HIS A 234 20.34 10.19 27.39
CA HIS A 234 21.58 9.40 27.27
C HIS A 234 21.64 8.35 26.15
N GLY A 235 22.60 8.34 25.22
CA GLY A 235 23.97 8.83 25.25
C GLY A 235 24.93 7.63 25.37
N ALA A 236 25.84 7.49 24.38
CA ALA A 236 27.01 6.59 24.25
C ALA A 236 26.92 5.75 22.96
N THR A 237 27.63 6.11 21.90
CA THR A 237 28.97 5.60 21.55
C THR A 237 29.11 4.09 21.70
N ASP A 238 29.21 3.38 20.58
CA ASP A 238 30.32 2.45 20.44
C ASP A 238 30.71 2.30 18.96
N GLU A 239 31.98 2.61 18.70
CA GLU A 239 32.70 2.17 17.53
C GLU A 239 33.14 0.72 17.75
N ALA A 240 33.03 -0.14 16.75
CA ALA A 240 34.09 -1.06 16.36
C ALA A 240 33.64 -1.98 15.22
N SER A 241 34.31 -1.81 14.08
CA SER A 241 34.95 -2.85 13.28
C SER A 241 34.46 -4.30 13.44
N THR A 242 34.03 -4.89 12.32
CA THR A 242 34.58 -6.20 11.95
C THR A 242 34.69 -6.34 10.44
N GLU A 243 35.95 -6.23 10.02
CA GLU A 243 36.55 -6.74 8.79
C GLU A 243 36.31 -8.25 8.66
N VAL A 244 35.67 -8.68 7.57
CA VAL A 244 35.91 -10.01 6.97
C VAL A 244 35.88 -9.86 5.45
N ALA A 245 37.06 -9.93 4.86
CA ALA A 245 37.27 -10.20 3.45
C ALA A 245 36.92 -11.67 3.14
N ALA A 246 36.11 -11.92 2.11
CA ALA A 246 36.19 -13.13 1.28
C ALA A 246 35.40 -12.94 -0.02
N GLU A 247 36.17 -12.77 -1.10
CA GLU A 247 35.97 -13.38 -2.43
C GLU A 247 34.72 -13.05 -3.26
N GLY A 248 34.97 -12.21 -4.28
CA GLY A 248 34.84 -12.70 -5.66
C GLY A 248 33.42 -12.82 -6.22
N SER A 249 32.72 -11.69 -6.33
CA SER A 249 31.69 -11.54 -7.35
C SER A 249 32.10 -10.41 -8.30
N GLU A 250 32.49 -10.82 -9.49
CA GLU A 250 32.79 -10.01 -10.66
C GLU A 250 31.62 -9.04 -10.93
N PRO A 251 31.82 -7.71 -10.85
CA PRO A 251 30.75 -6.78 -11.17
C PRO A 251 30.56 -6.75 -12.68
N ALA A 252 29.38 -7.17 -13.12
CA ALA A 252 28.90 -6.93 -14.48
C ALA A 252 29.05 -5.44 -14.82
N PRO A 253 29.48 -5.09 -16.05
CA PRO A 253 29.60 -3.70 -16.44
C PRO A 253 28.22 -3.05 -16.38
N ALA A 254 28.12 -1.98 -15.59
CA ALA A 254 27.00 -1.08 -15.59
C ALA A 254 26.83 -0.51 -17.02
N GLU A 255 25.86 -1.04 -17.76
CA GLU A 255 25.27 -0.35 -18.90
C GLU A 255 24.69 0.95 -18.36
N GLY A 256 25.40 2.05 -18.62
CA GLY A 256 24.91 3.38 -18.35
C GLY A 256 23.60 3.65 -19.11
N PRO A 257 22.84 4.67 -18.69
CA PRO A 257 21.60 5.06 -19.37
C PRO A 257 21.91 5.33 -20.85
N GLN A 258 21.32 4.53 -21.73
CA GLN A 258 21.35 4.80 -23.17
C GLN A 258 20.66 6.15 -23.40
N VAL A 259 21.45 7.17 -23.71
CA VAL A 259 20.97 8.46 -24.17
C VAL A 259 20.33 8.22 -25.53
N ILE A 260 19.00 8.16 -25.56
CA ILE A 260 18.22 8.21 -26.80
C ILE A 260 18.43 9.61 -27.36
N ALA A 261 19.34 9.74 -28.32
CA ALA A 261 19.42 10.92 -29.16
C ALA A 261 18.14 10.94 -30.01
N ILE A 262 17.23 11.86 -29.68
CA ILE A 262 16.11 12.20 -30.55
C ILE A 262 16.72 13.13 -31.60
N ASP A 263 17.01 12.59 -32.79
CA ASP A 263 17.32 13.42 -33.95
C ASP A 263 16.09 14.31 -34.23
N ASP A 264 16.27 15.62 -34.03
CA ASP A 264 15.36 16.65 -34.49
C ASP A 264 15.25 16.56 -36.02
N LEU A 265 14.16 15.95 -36.50
CA LEU A 265 13.72 16.05 -37.89
C LEU A 265 13.14 17.46 -38.10
N GLU A 266 14.03 18.43 -38.36
CA GLU A 266 13.71 19.66 -39.07
C GLU A 266 13.23 19.29 -40.48
N GLY A 267 11.91 19.11 -40.60
CA GLY A 267 11.21 19.03 -41.87
C GLY A 267 11.10 20.42 -42.48
N ASP A 268 12.17 20.84 -43.16
CA ASP A 268 12.15 21.87 -44.18
C ASP A 268 11.23 21.44 -45.33
N ALA A 269 10.13 22.17 -45.50
CA ALA A 269 9.34 22.16 -46.72
C ALA A 269 8.92 23.60 -47.07
N GLY A 270 9.94 24.41 -47.36
CA GLY A 270 9.77 25.62 -48.13
C GLY A 270 9.44 25.34 -49.61
N ALA A 271 8.61 26.22 -50.15
CA ALA A 271 8.58 26.66 -51.54
C ALA A 271 8.05 25.71 -52.63
N ALA A 272 6.82 25.98 -53.06
CA ALA A 272 6.51 26.04 -54.49
C ALA A 272 5.59 27.24 -54.76
N ALA A 273 6.19 28.27 -55.34
CA ALA A 273 5.50 29.41 -55.92
C ALA A 273 4.90 29.02 -57.29
N VAL A 274 3.67 29.49 -57.55
CA VAL A 274 3.24 30.35 -58.71
C VAL A 274 3.49 29.77 -60.12
N PRO A 275 2.52 29.80 -61.07
CA PRO A 275 1.90 31.03 -61.61
C PRO A 275 0.46 31.32 -61.20
#